data_AF-A0AAW8KVM0-F1
#
_entry.id   AF-A0AAW8KVM0-F1
#
_cell.length_a   1.000
_cell.length_b   1.000
_cell.length_c   1.000
_cell.angle_alpha   90.00
_cell.angle_beta   90.00
_cell.angle_gamma   90.00
#
_symmetry.space_group_name_H-M   'P 1'
#
loop_
_entity.id
_entity.type
_entity.pdbx_description
1 polymer ?
#
loop_
_entity_poly.entity_id
_entity_poly.type
_entity_poly.pdbx_seq_one_letter_code
_entity_poly.pdbx_strand_id
1 'polypeptide(L)'
;MRYFFFLLGLIAFGFWIFFPKIFKWWVSDYLIDPPISFDAYTALGPIGDIFGGLTAFFTSLTLIIVLYSAYLQRQANKDAREAMSDQLKQAKEASAEQLRQAKESTKQQLDLAEATRDAQIKESQNAIFTTKFYSLLNFKNERLNQIKLNIYGDNKQKVQVDGVVAISKMCKIFLDELYKNEDVLVSYNHKQLLEHFKKVIPTIFIDLVNPVISYFYIYGDIIRLINEADISLKDREFFKSILRNSMFQEEQMVFFWIAAIFDQLNISLKDSELFNQFHRPRFHKYGLKFHKKSHFKSKTWKDLFDEKQAEE
;
A
#
# COMPACT_ATOMS: atom_id res chain seq x y z
N MET A 1 62.70 -1.10 36.95
CA MET A 1 63.54 -1.80 35.95
C MET A 1 64.13 -0.88 34.88
N ARG A 2 63.35 0.02 34.24
CA ARG A 2 63.85 0.89 33.15
C ARG A 2 65.04 1.81 33.54
N TYR A 3 65.01 2.43 34.73
CA TYR A 3 66.09 3.28 35.24
C TYR A 3 67.38 2.53 35.57
N PHE A 4 67.27 1.26 35.98
CA PHE A 4 68.42 0.42 36.31
C PHE A 4 69.24 0.13 35.07
N PHE A 5 68.61 -0.27 33.96
CA PHE A 5 69.30 -0.49 32.68
C PHE A 5 69.90 0.79 32.10
N PHE A 6 69.27 1.95 32.32
CA PHE A 6 69.80 3.24 31.87
C PHE A 6 71.04 3.65 32.67
N LEU A 7 71.02 3.47 33.99
CA LEU A 7 72.16 3.75 34.87
C LEU A 7 73.35 2.83 34.59
N LEU A 8 73.06 1.54 34.36
CA LEU A 8 74.07 0.53 34.00
C LEU A 8 74.68 0.80 32.62
N GLY A 9 73.86 1.27 31.67
CA GLY A 9 74.31 1.74 30.36
C GLY A 9 75.22 2.97 30.45
N LEU A 10 74.89 3.95 31.31
CA LEU A 10 75.73 5.13 31.56
C LEU A 10 77.07 4.77 32.19
N ILE A 11 77.08 3.82 33.14
CA ILE A 11 78.30 3.32 33.77
C ILE A 11 79.18 2.61 32.74
N ALA A 12 78.60 1.71 31.92
CA ALA A 12 79.33 1.02 30.86
C ALA A 12 79.90 2.00 29.81
N PHE A 13 79.12 3.03 29.45
CA PHE A 13 79.55 4.07 28.51
C PHE A 13 80.67 4.94 29.09
N GLY A 14 80.58 5.33 30.36
CA GLY A 14 81.66 6.02 31.07
C GLY A 14 82.94 5.18 31.11
N PHE A 15 82.82 3.89 31.44
CA PHE A 15 83.95 2.96 31.44
C PHE A 15 84.60 2.84 30.06
N TRP A 16 83.79 2.84 28.98
CA TRP A 16 84.29 2.79 27.60
C TRP A 16 85.07 4.05 27.20
N ILE A 17 84.60 5.25 27.57
CA ILE A 17 85.29 6.52 27.26
C ILE A 17 86.66 6.58 27.96
N PHE A 18 86.74 6.11 29.21
CA PHE A 18 87.99 6.11 29.98
C PHE A 18 88.85 4.87 29.77
N PHE A 19 88.33 3.85 29.06
CA PHE A 19 89.02 2.60 28.79
C PHE A 19 90.42 2.79 28.20
N PRO A 20 90.69 3.70 27.23
CA PRO A 20 92.04 3.86 26.70
C PRO A 20 93.06 4.32 27.75
N LYS A 21 92.63 5.15 28.71
CA LYS A 21 93.48 5.63 29.81
C LYS A 21 93.69 4.55 30.87
N ILE A 22 92.62 3.84 31.26
CA ILE A 22 92.69 2.74 32.23
C ILE A 22 93.56 1.60 31.68
N PHE A 23 93.41 1.28 30.40
CA PHE A 23 94.19 0.26 29.71
C PHE A 23 95.65 0.67 29.59
N LYS A 24 95.94 1.92 29.20
CA LYS A 24 97.32 2.44 29.16
C LYS A 24 97.99 2.37 30.53
N TRP A 25 97.26 2.73 31.59
CA TRP A 25 97.75 2.65 32.97
C TRP A 25 98.02 1.19 33.38
N TRP A 26 97.10 0.27 33.10
CA TRP A 26 97.25 -1.15 33.43
C TRP A 26 98.40 -1.83 32.66
N VAL A 27 98.58 -1.51 31.37
CA VAL A 27 99.69 -2.06 30.57
C VAL A 27 101.05 -1.49 31.02
N SER A 28 101.10 -0.20 31.37
CA SER A 28 102.33 0.48 31.81
C SER A 28 102.80 0.00 33.18
N ASP A 29 101.90 -0.16 34.15
CA ASP A 29 102.30 -0.37 35.55
C ASP A 29 102.29 -1.86 35.95
N TYR A 30 101.58 -2.73 35.23
CA TYR A 30 101.41 -4.14 35.62
C TYR A 30 102.01 -5.14 34.64
N LEU A 31 102.33 -4.74 33.40
CA LEU A 31 102.79 -5.63 32.35
C LEU A 31 104.21 -5.32 31.84
N ILE A 32 104.73 -4.10 32.07
CA ILE A 32 106.03 -3.65 31.56
C ILE A 32 106.78 -2.87 32.65
N ASP A 33 107.75 -3.50 33.32
CA ASP A 33 108.64 -2.77 34.24
C ASP A 33 109.68 -1.97 33.43
N PRO A 34 109.86 -0.65 33.65
CA PRO A 34 110.89 0.11 32.94
C PRO A 34 112.30 -0.31 33.41
N PRO A 35 113.31 -0.34 32.52
CA PRO A 35 113.35 0.28 31.19
C PRO A 35 112.89 -0.64 30.05
N ILE A 36 112.13 -0.07 29.12
CA ILE A 36 111.50 -0.74 27.97
C ILE A 36 112.56 -1.26 27.01
N SER A 37 112.74 -2.59 26.92
CA SER A 37 113.52 -3.26 25.87
C SER A 37 112.62 -3.69 24.70
N PHE A 38 113.20 -3.91 23.52
CA PHE A 38 112.48 -4.33 22.30
C PHE A 38 111.76 -5.69 22.47
N ASP A 39 112.23 -6.53 23.39
CA ASP A 39 111.63 -7.83 23.73
C ASP A 39 110.31 -7.68 24.53
N ALA A 40 110.13 -6.59 25.29
CA ALA A 40 108.90 -6.33 26.04
C ALA A 40 107.73 -5.91 25.11
N TYR A 41 108.04 -5.31 23.95
CA TYR A 41 107.02 -4.93 22.96
C TYR A 41 106.53 -6.12 22.12
N THR A 42 107.39 -7.13 21.88
CA THR A 42 106.99 -8.38 21.20
C THR A 42 106.12 -9.26 22.09
N ALA A 43 106.28 -9.18 23.42
CA ALA A 43 105.39 -9.84 24.39
C ALA A 43 103.94 -9.31 24.40
N LEU A 44 103.67 -8.14 23.80
CA LEU A 44 102.32 -7.56 23.65
C LEU A 44 101.59 -8.04 22.39
N GLY A 45 102.26 -8.67 21.44
CA GLY A 45 101.65 -9.24 20.22
C GLY A 45 100.48 -10.20 20.51
N PRO A 46 100.63 -11.16 21.44
CA PRO A 46 99.54 -12.06 21.85
C PRO A 46 98.33 -11.32 22.44
N ILE A 47 98.54 -10.18 23.11
CA ILE A 47 97.44 -9.36 23.66
C ILE A 47 96.70 -8.65 22.50
N GLY A 48 97.44 -8.11 21.53
CA GLY A 48 96.85 -7.54 20.30
C GLY A 48 96.00 -8.55 19.53
N ASP A 49 96.46 -9.80 19.42
CA ASP A 49 95.73 -10.89 18.76
C ASP A 49 94.46 -11.30 19.54
N ILE A 50 94.49 -11.30 20.88
CA ILE A 50 93.30 -11.54 21.71
C ILE A 50 92.27 -10.42 21.51
N PHE A 51 92.69 -9.15 21.48
CA PHE A 51 91.77 -8.03 21.23
C PHE A 51 91.24 -8.02 19.80
N GLY A 52 92.07 -8.35 18.81
CA GLY A 52 91.66 -8.53 17.41
C GLY A 52 90.64 -9.67 17.26
N GLY A 53 90.91 -10.82 17.87
CA GLY A 53 90.01 -11.99 17.90
C GLY A 53 88.70 -11.72 18.64
N LEU A 54 88.75 -11.00 19.77
CA LEU A 54 87.58 -10.59 20.54
C LEU A 54 86.70 -9.62 19.75
N THR A 55 87.32 -8.64 19.08
CA THR A 55 86.61 -7.67 18.23
C THR A 55 85.99 -8.36 17.02
N ALA A 56 86.71 -9.29 16.39
CA ALA A 56 86.18 -10.12 15.30
C ALA A 56 85.03 -11.03 15.77
N PHE A 57 85.11 -11.58 16.99
CA PHE A 57 84.04 -12.36 17.62
C PHE A 57 82.79 -11.50 17.89
N PHE A 58 82.94 -10.32 18.50
CA PHE A 58 81.80 -9.42 18.72
C PHE A 58 81.20 -8.91 17.41
N THR A 59 82.01 -8.66 16.39
CA THR A 59 81.54 -8.22 15.06
C THR A 59 80.76 -9.34 14.36
N SER A 60 81.27 -10.58 14.39
CA SER A 60 80.58 -11.75 13.82
C SER A 60 79.31 -12.10 14.60
N LEU A 61 79.33 -12.01 15.93
CA LEU A 61 78.14 -12.17 16.77
C LEU A 61 77.08 -11.09 16.46
N THR A 62 77.50 -9.84 16.27
CA THR A 62 76.62 -8.74 15.86
C THR A 62 76.01 -9.02 14.50
N LEU A 63 76.78 -9.51 13.54
CA LEU A 63 76.30 -9.89 12.21
C LEU A 63 75.22 -11.00 12.30
N ILE A 64 75.46 -12.03 13.13
CA ILE A 64 74.49 -13.12 13.37
C ILE A 64 73.20 -12.59 13.99
N ILE A 65 73.31 -11.70 14.98
CA ILE A 65 72.14 -11.07 15.63
C ILE A 65 71.34 -10.22 14.62
N VAL A 66 72.02 -9.46 13.76
CA VAL A 66 71.36 -8.65 12.72
C VAL A 66 70.68 -9.54 11.68
N LEU A 67 71.32 -10.61 11.22
CA LEU A 67 70.73 -11.58 10.29
C LEU A 67 69.49 -12.25 10.90
N TYR A 68 69.57 -12.66 12.16
CA TYR A 68 68.43 -13.26 12.87
C TYR A 68 67.29 -12.26 13.09
N SER A 69 67.61 -11.00 13.45
CA SER A 69 66.61 -9.94 13.60
C SER A 69 65.94 -9.61 12.27
N ALA A 70 66.70 -9.54 11.18
CA ALA A 70 66.16 -9.35 9.83
C ALA A 70 65.26 -10.52 9.40
N TYR A 71 65.62 -11.75 9.75
CA TYR A 71 64.79 -12.94 9.53
C TYR A 71 63.46 -12.86 10.30
N LEU A 72 63.50 -12.54 11.60
CA LEU A 72 62.29 -12.37 12.42
C LEU A 72 61.40 -11.22 11.91
N GLN A 73 61.98 -10.09 11.51
CA GLN A 73 61.23 -9.00 10.90
C GLN A 73 60.57 -9.40 9.57
N ARG A 74 61.24 -10.24 8.77
CA ARG A 74 60.66 -10.78 7.53
C ARG A 74 59.48 -11.71 7.82
N GLN A 75 59.59 -12.57 8.83
CA GLN A 75 58.50 -13.44 9.26
C GLN A 75 57.32 -12.62 9.79
N ALA A 76 57.56 -11.67 10.69
CA ALA A 76 56.53 -10.79 11.22
C ALA A 76 55.81 -9.98 10.13
N ASN A 77 56.54 -9.50 9.11
CA ASN A 77 55.95 -8.83 7.95
C ASN A 77 55.09 -9.78 7.08
N LYS A 78 55.46 -11.07 6.99
CA LYS A 78 54.67 -12.05 6.27
C LYS A 78 53.36 -12.34 7.02
N ASP A 79 53.46 -12.59 8.32
CA ASP A 79 52.30 -12.86 9.17
C ASP A 79 51.35 -11.65 9.23
N ALA A 80 51.90 -10.42 9.29
CA ALA A 80 51.13 -9.19 9.23
C ALA A 80 50.39 -9.03 7.89
N ARG A 81 51.02 -9.40 6.76
CA ARG A 81 50.37 -9.38 5.44
C ARG A 81 49.25 -10.41 5.33
N GLU A 82 49.46 -11.62 5.84
CA GLU A 82 48.42 -12.66 5.87
C GLU A 82 47.23 -12.21 6.73
N ALA A 83 47.46 -11.75 7.96
CA ALA A 83 46.39 -11.25 8.84
C ALA A 83 45.63 -10.07 8.22
N MET A 84 46.34 -9.14 7.57
CA MET A 84 45.72 -8.01 6.88
C MET A 84 44.90 -8.46 5.66
N SER A 85 45.40 -9.46 4.91
CA SER A 85 44.66 -10.07 3.80
C SER A 85 43.36 -10.72 4.28
N ASP A 86 43.40 -11.46 5.38
CA ASP A 86 42.24 -12.12 5.95
C ASP A 86 41.21 -11.11 6.50
N GLN A 87 41.68 -10.05 7.17
CA GLN A 87 40.80 -8.95 7.61
C GLN A 87 40.14 -8.24 6.42
N LEU A 88 40.88 -7.98 5.34
CA LEU A 88 40.33 -7.40 4.12
C LEU A 88 39.28 -8.30 3.48
N LYS A 89 39.51 -9.62 3.49
CA LYS A 89 38.56 -10.59 2.96
C LYS A 89 37.27 -10.61 3.80
N GLN A 90 37.38 -10.70 5.12
CA GLN A 90 36.24 -10.66 6.03
C GLN A 90 35.47 -9.33 5.93
N ALA A 91 36.16 -8.20 5.86
CA ALA A 91 35.53 -6.89 5.70
C ALA A 91 34.76 -6.78 4.37
N LYS A 92 35.32 -7.32 3.28
CA LYS A 92 34.63 -7.38 1.98
C LYS A 92 33.40 -8.28 2.03
N GLU A 93 33.50 -9.46 2.62
CA GLU A 93 32.37 -10.40 2.76
C GLU A 93 31.26 -9.81 3.65
N ALA A 94 31.62 -9.23 4.81
CA ALA A 94 30.69 -8.56 5.69
C ALA A 94 30.03 -7.35 5.02
N SER A 95 30.79 -6.55 4.28
CA SER A 95 30.26 -5.41 3.52
C SER A 95 29.31 -5.86 2.40
N ALA A 96 29.65 -6.93 1.69
CA ALA A 96 28.79 -7.52 0.66
C ALA A 96 27.48 -8.05 1.26
N GLU A 97 27.54 -8.72 2.42
CA GLU A 97 26.35 -9.23 3.11
C GLU A 97 25.49 -8.09 3.67
N GLN A 98 26.10 -7.06 4.27
CA GLN A 98 25.39 -5.84 4.69
C GLN A 98 24.69 -5.16 3.52
N LEU A 99 25.35 -5.06 2.35
CA LEU A 99 24.76 -4.48 1.15
C LEU A 99 23.59 -5.32 0.64
N ARG A 100 23.71 -6.66 0.70
CA ARG A 100 22.64 -7.59 0.31
C ARG A 100 21.43 -7.44 1.24
N GLN A 101 21.65 -7.45 2.55
CA GLN A 101 20.60 -7.23 3.56
C GLN A 101 19.95 -5.85 3.42
N ALA A 102 20.73 -4.80 3.18
CA ALA A 102 20.20 -3.46 2.93
C ALA A 102 19.31 -3.45 1.68
N LYS A 103 19.74 -4.08 0.58
CA LYS A 103 18.91 -4.20 -0.64
C LYS A 103 17.62 -4.97 -0.41
N GLU A 104 17.69 -6.12 0.27
CA GLU A 104 16.51 -6.93 0.59
C GLU A 104 15.54 -6.17 1.50
N SER A 105 16.04 -5.48 2.53
CA SER A 105 15.24 -4.63 3.42
C SER A 105 14.59 -3.46 2.67
N THR A 106 15.33 -2.76 1.81
CA THR A 106 14.77 -1.69 0.97
C THR A 106 13.69 -2.21 0.04
N LYS A 107 13.88 -3.40 -0.55
CA LYS A 107 12.86 -4.03 -1.39
C LYS A 107 11.60 -4.33 -0.59
N GLN A 108 11.73 -4.95 0.58
CA GLN A 108 10.58 -5.24 1.46
C GLN A 108 9.85 -3.97 1.91
N GLN A 109 10.57 -2.89 2.20
CA GLN A 109 9.98 -1.60 2.55
C GLN A 109 9.22 -0.98 1.38
N LEU A 110 9.74 -1.08 0.16
CA LEU A 110 9.05 -0.61 -1.05
C LEU A 110 7.79 -1.44 -1.30
N ASP A 111 7.88 -2.78 -1.26
CA ASP A 111 6.73 -3.68 -1.44
C ASP A 111 5.64 -3.39 -0.40
N LEU A 112 6.01 -3.16 0.87
CA LEU A 112 5.08 -2.80 1.93
C LEU A 112 4.47 -1.40 1.73
N ALA A 113 5.27 -0.43 1.30
CA ALA A 113 4.79 0.93 1.04
C ALA A 113 3.80 0.95 -0.12
N GLU A 114 4.06 0.18 -1.19
CA GLU A 114 3.14 0.00 -2.32
C GLU A 114 1.83 -0.64 -1.87
N ALA A 115 1.91 -1.77 -1.15
CA ALA A 115 0.72 -2.46 -0.62
C ALA A 115 -0.11 -1.56 0.31
N THR A 116 0.55 -0.79 1.19
CA THR A 116 -0.10 0.14 2.11
C THR A 116 -0.79 1.27 1.35
N ARG A 117 -0.10 1.88 0.38
CA ARG A 117 -0.64 2.94 -0.45
C ARG A 117 -1.87 2.46 -1.23
N ASP A 118 -1.79 1.29 -1.85
CA ASP A 118 -2.88 0.74 -2.65
C ASP A 118 -4.10 0.38 -1.76
N ALA A 119 -3.86 -0.15 -0.55
CA ALA A 119 -4.92 -0.35 0.44
C ALA A 119 -5.58 0.97 0.87
N GLN A 120 -4.79 2.02 1.14
CA GLN A 120 -5.30 3.35 1.50
C GLN A 120 -6.10 4.01 0.37
N ILE A 121 -5.64 3.89 -0.88
CA ILE A 121 -6.38 4.39 -2.05
C ILE A 121 -7.74 3.69 -2.13
N LYS A 122 -7.76 2.36 -1.97
CA LYS A 122 -9.00 1.57 -2.00
C LYS A 122 -9.95 1.95 -0.85
N GLU A 123 -9.43 2.11 0.36
CA GLU A 123 -10.22 2.55 1.52
C GLU A 123 -10.81 3.95 1.29
N SER A 124 -10.01 4.88 0.79
CA SER A 124 -10.44 6.24 0.44
C SER A 124 -11.53 6.24 -0.63
N GLN A 125 -11.37 5.45 -1.70
CA GLN A 125 -12.38 5.29 -2.75
C GLN A 125 -13.69 4.72 -2.18
N ASN A 126 -13.63 3.71 -1.32
CA ASN A 126 -14.79 3.14 -0.66
C ASN A 126 -15.50 4.16 0.25
N ALA A 127 -14.75 4.96 1.00
CA ALA A 127 -15.30 6.01 1.86
C ALA A 127 -15.99 7.11 1.02
N ILE A 128 -15.37 7.54 -0.08
CA ILE A 128 -15.94 8.52 -1.02
C ILE A 128 -17.23 7.97 -1.64
N PHE A 129 -17.22 6.72 -2.11
CA PHE A 129 -18.41 6.06 -2.67
C PHE A 129 -19.55 6.03 -1.63
N THR A 130 -19.26 5.55 -0.43
CA THR A 130 -20.24 5.42 0.66
C THR A 130 -20.85 6.77 1.01
N THR A 131 -20.02 7.81 1.10
CA THR A 131 -20.46 9.19 1.33
C THR A 131 -21.39 9.67 0.22
N LYS A 132 -20.98 9.52 -1.06
CA LYS A 132 -21.83 9.89 -2.22
C LYS A 132 -23.17 9.16 -2.21
N PHE A 133 -23.15 7.86 -1.92
CA PHE A 133 -24.35 7.03 -1.84
C PHE A 133 -25.35 7.57 -0.80
N TYR A 134 -24.89 7.78 0.44
CA TYR A 134 -25.77 8.31 1.48
C TYR A 134 -26.19 9.77 1.23
N SER A 135 -25.33 10.59 0.64
CA SER A 135 -25.70 11.95 0.21
C SER A 135 -26.82 11.93 -0.83
N LEU A 136 -26.75 11.05 -1.84
CA LEU A 136 -27.83 10.91 -2.83
C LEU A 136 -29.11 10.35 -2.22
N LEU A 137 -29.01 9.42 -1.26
CA LEU A 137 -30.18 8.88 -0.57
C LEU A 137 -30.87 9.94 0.31
N ASN A 138 -30.10 10.81 0.95
CA ASN A 138 -30.64 11.95 1.68
C ASN A 138 -31.25 12.99 0.74
N PHE A 139 -30.55 13.31 -0.36
CA PHE A 139 -31.07 14.21 -1.39
C PHE A 139 -32.40 13.70 -1.99
N LYS A 140 -32.52 12.40 -2.22
CA LYS A 140 -33.80 11.75 -2.59
C LYS A 140 -34.89 12.11 -1.58
N ASN A 141 -34.68 11.84 -0.30
CA ASN A 141 -35.67 12.11 0.74
C ASN A 141 -36.04 13.59 0.83
N GLU A 142 -35.06 14.49 0.76
CA GLU A 142 -35.29 15.94 0.73
C GLU A 142 -36.13 16.36 -0.48
N ARG A 143 -35.82 15.83 -1.67
CA ARG A 143 -36.59 16.10 -2.89
C ARG A 143 -38.03 15.62 -2.79
N LEU A 144 -38.26 14.44 -2.23
CA LEU A 144 -39.62 13.94 -1.99
C LEU A 144 -40.42 14.88 -1.08
N ASN A 145 -39.79 15.35 0.00
CA ASN A 145 -40.42 16.25 0.98
C ASN A 145 -40.72 17.65 0.42
N GLN A 146 -39.93 18.11 -0.55
CA GLN A 146 -40.12 19.40 -1.23
C GLN A 146 -41.22 19.37 -2.29
N ILE A 147 -41.64 18.20 -2.77
CA ILE A 147 -42.73 18.11 -3.74
C ILE A 147 -44.04 18.55 -3.08
N LYS A 148 -44.67 19.55 -3.69
CA LYS A 148 -46.02 20.02 -3.38
C LYS A 148 -46.80 20.12 -4.69
N LEU A 149 -47.92 19.41 -4.78
CA LEU A 149 -48.77 19.38 -5.98
C LEU A 149 -50.22 19.63 -5.59
N ASN A 150 -50.95 20.30 -6.47
CA ASN A 150 -52.38 20.48 -6.34
C ASN A 150 -53.13 19.35 -7.07
N ILE A 151 -54.12 18.76 -6.39
CA ILE A 151 -55.00 17.72 -6.92
C ILE A 151 -56.47 18.11 -6.76
N TYR A 152 -57.34 17.45 -7.51
CA TYR A 152 -58.78 17.47 -7.29
C TYR A 152 -59.14 16.55 -6.10
N GLY A 153 -59.67 17.15 -5.03
CA GLY A 153 -60.29 16.41 -3.92
C GLY A 153 -61.67 15.86 -4.28
N ASP A 154 -62.31 15.16 -3.33
CA ASP A 154 -63.57 14.44 -3.57
C ASP A 154 -64.70 15.33 -4.12
N ASN A 155 -64.74 16.60 -3.73
CA ASN A 155 -65.71 17.60 -4.20
C ASN A 155 -65.19 18.48 -5.36
N LYS A 156 -64.18 18.01 -6.11
CA LYS A 156 -63.44 18.79 -7.14
C LYS A 156 -62.77 20.07 -6.63
N GLN A 157 -62.63 20.21 -5.31
CA GLN A 157 -61.89 21.30 -4.70
C GLN A 157 -60.39 21.10 -4.89
N LYS A 158 -59.65 22.20 -5.04
CA LYS A 158 -58.19 22.19 -5.13
C LYS A 158 -57.59 21.88 -3.76
N VAL A 159 -56.88 20.77 -3.64
CA VAL A 159 -56.17 20.35 -2.41
C VAL A 159 -54.69 20.24 -2.72
N GLN A 160 -53.84 20.85 -1.88
CA GLN A 160 -52.39 20.67 -1.98
C GLN A 160 -51.96 19.42 -1.20
N VAL A 161 -51.16 18.58 -1.84
CA VAL A 161 -50.62 17.35 -1.26
C VAL A 161 -49.10 17.33 -1.36
N ASP A 162 -48.46 16.57 -0.46
CA ASP A 162 -47.02 16.31 -0.50
C ASP A 162 -46.64 15.22 -1.51
N GLY A 163 -45.34 15.00 -1.69
CA GLY A 163 -44.80 14.01 -2.61
C GLY A 163 -45.21 12.57 -2.31
N VAL A 164 -45.31 12.18 -1.03
CA VAL A 164 -45.69 10.81 -0.64
C VAL A 164 -47.14 10.54 -1.04
N VAL A 165 -48.04 11.48 -0.71
CA VAL A 165 -49.45 11.39 -1.09
C VAL A 165 -49.62 11.46 -2.61
N ALA A 166 -48.86 12.31 -3.31
CA ALA A 166 -48.87 12.37 -4.77
C ALA A 166 -48.47 11.02 -5.40
N ILE A 167 -47.39 10.38 -4.92
CA ILE A 167 -46.98 9.06 -5.40
C ILE A 167 -48.07 8.01 -5.11
N SER A 168 -48.66 8.03 -3.92
CA SER A 168 -49.77 7.12 -3.58
C SER A 168 -50.98 7.29 -4.52
N LYS A 169 -51.33 8.53 -4.88
CA LYS A 169 -52.40 8.83 -5.86
C LYS A 169 -52.02 8.34 -7.26
N MET A 170 -50.78 8.55 -7.72
CA MET A 170 -50.31 8.02 -9.00
C MET A 170 -50.33 6.49 -9.02
N CYS A 171 -49.93 5.84 -7.93
CA CYS A 171 -50.00 4.39 -7.78
C CYS A 171 -51.45 3.90 -7.94
N LYS A 172 -52.40 4.56 -7.27
CA LYS A 172 -53.82 4.23 -7.39
C LYS A 172 -54.32 4.36 -8.84
N ILE A 173 -53.98 5.45 -9.54
CA ILE A 173 -54.32 5.61 -10.96
C ILE A 173 -53.79 4.43 -11.77
N PHE A 174 -52.51 4.09 -11.61
CA PHE A 174 -51.91 2.97 -12.32
C PHE A 174 -52.63 1.64 -12.05
N LEU A 175 -52.92 1.35 -10.78
CA LEU A 175 -53.61 0.12 -10.40
C LEU A 175 -55.04 0.08 -10.96
N ASP A 176 -55.75 1.20 -10.97
CA ASP A 176 -57.11 1.30 -11.53
C ASP A 176 -57.09 1.12 -13.05
N GLU A 177 -56.12 1.72 -13.75
CA GLU A 177 -55.93 1.55 -15.19
C GLU A 177 -55.53 0.11 -15.54
N LEU A 178 -54.62 -0.49 -14.76
CA LEU A 178 -54.24 -1.89 -14.95
C LEU A 178 -55.41 -2.85 -14.63
N TYR A 179 -56.30 -2.50 -13.70
CA TYR A 179 -57.50 -3.28 -13.40
C TYR A 179 -58.50 -3.25 -14.57
N LYS A 180 -58.75 -2.07 -15.13
CA LYS A 180 -59.80 -1.85 -16.13
C LYS A 180 -59.36 -2.19 -17.54
N ASN A 181 -58.08 -1.96 -17.85
CA ASN A 181 -57.57 -1.86 -19.21
C ASN A 181 -56.29 -2.68 -19.45
N GLU A 182 -56.05 -3.76 -18.70
CA GLU A 182 -54.79 -4.55 -18.78
C GLU A 182 -54.38 -4.89 -20.22
N ASP A 183 -55.26 -5.56 -20.98
CA ASP A 183 -54.93 -6.02 -22.34
C ASP A 183 -54.67 -4.84 -23.29
N VAL A 184 -55.35 -3.72 -23.07
CA VAL A 184 -55.16 -2.49 -23.85
C VAL A 184 -53.78 -1.88 -23.55
N LEU A 185 -53.41 -1.76 -22.27
CA LEU A 185 -52.11 -1.21 -21.86
C LEU A 185 -50.94 -2.04 -22.38
N VAL A 186 -51.05 -3.36 -22.38
CA VAL A 186 -50.01 -4.29 -22.87
C VAL A 186 -49.85 -4.21 -24.40
N SER A 187 -50.92 -3.85 -25.11
CA SER A 187 -50.89 -3.65 -26.56
C SER A 187 -50.18 -2.35 -26.99
N TYR A 188 -50.04 -1.38 -26.07
CA TYR A 188 -49.49 -0.08 -26.41
C TYR A 188 -47.98 -0.12 -26.69
N ASN A 189 -47.58 0.70 -27.66
CA ASN A 189 -46.18 1.12 -27.80
C ASN A 189 -45.87 2.31 -26.87
N HIS A 190 -44.61 2.70 -26.82
CA HIS A 190 -44.12 3.77 -25.95
C HIS A 190 -44.87 5.10 -26.15
N LYS A 191 -45.14 5.48 -27.40
CA LYS A 191 -45.87 6.72 -27.72
C LYS A 191 -47.32 6.65 -27.24
N GLN A 192 -47.99 5.51 -27.42
CA GLN A 192 -49.36 5.29 -26.95
C GLN A 192 -49.45 5.30 -25.43
N LEU A 193 -48.47 4.72 -24.73
CA LEU A 193 -48.38 4.79 -23.27
C LEU A 193 -48.21 6.23 -22.78
N LEU A 194 -47.37 7.03 -23.44
CA LEU A 194 -47.19 8.44 -23.10
C LEU A 194 -48.47 9.27 -23.32
N GLU A 195 -49.17 9.07 -24.44
CA GLU A 195 -50.45 9.75 -24.69
C GLU A 195 -51.53 9.31 -23.70
N HIS A 196 -51.57 8.03 -23.36
CA HIS A 196 -52.45 7.53 -22.30
C HIS A 196 -52.13 8.16 -20.95
N PHE A 197 -50.84 8.23 -20.56
CA PHE A 197 -50.39 8.90 -19.34
C PHE A 197 -50.84 10.37 -19.28
N LYS A 198 -50.65 11.13 -20.38
CA LYS A 198 -51.10 12.52 -20.50
C LYS A 198 -52.61 12.67 -20.37
N LYS A 199 -53.39 11.64 -20.69
CA LYS A 199 -54.85 11.64 -20.55
C LYS A 199 -55.29 11.31 -19.12
N VAL A 200 -54.67 10.33 -18.47
CA VAL A 200 -55.12 9.85 -17.15
C VAL A 200 -54.63 10.71 -15.99
N ILE A 201 -53.42 11.26 -16.05
CA ILE A 201 -52.87 12.06 -14.94
C ILE A 201 -53.71 13.32 -14.62
N PRO A 202 -54.18 14.11 -15.61
CA PRO A 202 -54.99 15.30 -15.34
C PRO A 202 -56.36 15.01 -14.72
N THR A 203 -56.79 13.75 -14.66
CA THR A 203 -58.06 13.39 -13.99
C THR A 203 -58.00 13.59 -12.47
N ILE A 204 -56.78 13.57 -11.90
CA ILE A 204 -56.54 13.78 -10.46
C ILE A 204 -55.64 14.99 -10.23
N PHE A 205 -54.59 15.16 -11.02
CA PHE A 205 -53.59 16.20 -10.81
C PHE A 205 -53.95 17.47 -11.58
N ILE A 206 -53.99 18.60 -10.87
CA ILE A 206 -54.16 19.93 -11.48
C ILE A 206 -52.80 20.42 -11.99
N ASP A 207 -51.76 20.24 -11.18
CA ASP A 207 -50.39 20.60 -11.55
C ASP A 207 -49.73 19.50 -12.38
N LEU A 208 -48.67 19.85 -13.10
CA LEU A 208 -47.84 18.88 -13.79
C LEU A 208 -47.10 17.98 -12.80
N VAL A 209 -47.10 16.67 -13.05
CA VAL A 209 -46.41 15.68 -12.21
C VAL A 209 -44.90 15.57 -12.49
N ASN A 210 -44.34 16.49 -13.28
CA ASN A 210 -42.91 16.54 -13.60
C ASN A 210 -42.01 16.50 -12.36
N PRO A 211 -42.31 17.17 -11.22
CA PRO A 211 -41.49 17.04 -10.01
C PRO A 211 -41.38 15.61 -9.49
N VAL A 212 -42.45 14.80 -9.60
CA VAL A 212 -42.45 13.39 -9.21
C VAL A 212 -41.64 12.56 -10.20
N ILE A 213 -41.76 12.83 -11.50
CA ILE A 213 -40.93 12.15 -12.53
C ILE A 213 -39.44 12.48 -12.32
N SER A 214 -39.11 13.76 -12.09
CA SER A 214 -37.76 14.23 -11.78
C SER A 214 -37.17 13.54 -10.55
N TYR A 215 -37.99 13.31 -9.52
CA TYR A 215 -37.59 12.55 -8.35
C TYR A 215 -37.13 11.12 -8.68
N PHE A 216 -37.79 10.44 -9.63
CA PHE A 216 -37.39 9.08 -10.00
C PHE A 216 -36.06 8.99 -10.76
N TYR A 217 -35.59 10.07 -11.39
CA TYR A 217 -34.25 10.10 -11.98
C TYR A 217 -33.13 9.97 -10.94
N ILE A 218 -33.38 10.39 -9.69
CA ILE A 218 -32.42 10.25 -8.58
C ILE A 218 -32.15 8.76 -8.31
N TYR A 219 -33.15 7.89 -8.40
CA TYR A 219 -32.92 6.44 -8.31
C TYR A 219 -32.02 5.95 -9.42
N GLY A 220 -32.20 6.45 -10.65
CA GLY A 220 -31.34 6.12 -11.78
C GLY A 220 -29.87 6.52 -11.55
N ASP A 221 -29.63 7.67 -10.92
CA ASP A 221 -28.29 8.13 -10.58
C ASP A 221 -27.66 7.27 -9.46
N ILE A 222 -28.45 6.89 -8.44
CA ILE A 222 -27.99 5.98 -7.38
C ILE A 222 -27.67 4.59 -7.94
N ILE A 223 -28.53 4.05 -8.81
CA ILE A 223 -28.30 2.76 -9.46
C ILE A 223 -27.00 2.80 -10.28
N ARG A 224 -26.80 3.87 -11.06
CA ARG A 224 -25.57 4.06 -11.83
C ARG A 224 -24.35 4.12 -10.92
N LEU A 225 -24.42 4.89 -9.83
CA LEU A 225 -23.34 4.96 -8.84
C LEU A 225 -22.99 3.57 -8.29
N ILE A 226 -23.98 2.75 -7.91
CA ILE A 226 -23.75 1.39 -7.42
C ILE A 226 -23.18 0.48 -8.52
N ASN A 227 -23.65 0.61 -9.76
CA ASN A 227 -23.26 -0.25 -10.88
C ASN A 227 -21.86 0.08 -11.44
N GLU A 228 -21.44 1.33 -11.38
CA GLU A 228 -20.12 1.76 -11.87
C GLU A 228 -19.03 1.71 -10.81
N ALA A 229 -19.39 1.56 -9.53
CA ALA A 229 -18.41 1.49 -8.44
C ALA A 229 -17.51 0.25 -8.51
N ASP A 230 -16.22 0.44 -8.27
CA ASP A 230 -15.24 -0.62 -8.08
C ASP A 230 -15.31 -1.20 -6.66
N ILE A 231 -16.40 -1.90 -6.38
CA ILE A 231 -16.69 -2.53 -5.09
C ILE A 231 -16.99 -4.02 -5.28
N SER A 232 -16.82 -4.79 -4.20
CA SER A 232 -17.09 -6.22 -4.21
C SER A 232 -18.56 -6.51 -4.57
N LEU A 233 -18.82 -7.70 -5.15
CA LEU A 233 -20.20 -8.12 -5.45
C LEU A 233 -21.10 -8.15 -4.21
N LYS A 234 -20.52 -8.50 -3.05
CA LYS A 234 -21.22 -8.52 -1.77
C LYS A 234 -21.64 -7.12 -1.34
N ASP A 235 -20.72 -6.15 -1.42
CA ASP A 235 -21.02 -4.75 -1.06
C ASP A 235 -22.02 -4.15 -2.05
N ARG A 236 -21.86 -4.44 -3.34
CA ARG A 236 -22.81 -4.02 -4.37
C ARG A 236 -24.23 -4.49 -4.06
N GLU A 237 -24.41 -5.76 -3.70
CA GLU A 237 -25.73 -6.25 -3.27
C GLU A 237 -26.23 -5.61 -1.97
N PHE A 238 -25.34 -5.34 -1.03
CA PHE A 238 -25.68 -4.62 0.18
C PHE A 238 -26.26 -3.23 -0.14
N PHE A 239 -25.59 -2.43 -0.98
CA PHE A 239 -26.08 -1.10 -1.38
C PHE A 239 -27.36 -1.17 -2.22
N LYS A 240 -27.48 -2.13 -3.14
CA LYS A 240 -28.76 -2.38 -3.85
C LYS A 240 -29.88 -2.72 -2.87
N SER A 241 -29.60 -3.52 -1.85
CA SER A 241 -30.56 -3.87 -0.81
C SER A 241 -31.03 -2.66 -0.02
N ILE A 242 -30.12 -1.77 0.39
CA ILE A 242 -30.48 -0.51 1.04
C ILE A 242 -31.39 0.33 0.13
N LEU A 243 -31.02 0.49 -1.14
CA LEU A 243 -31.82 1.27 -2.09
C LEU A 243 -33.24 0.71 -2.24
N ARG A 244 -33.38 -0.60 -2.45
CA ARG A 244 -34.70 -1.27 -2.56
C ARG A 244 -35.56 -1.08 -1.32
N ASN A 245 -34.95 -1.20 -0.15
CA ASN A 245 -35.63 -1.07 1.14
C ASN A 245 -35.94 0.40 1.49
N SER A 246 -35.26 1.36 0.86
CA SER A 246 -35.56 2.79 1.01
C SER A 246 -36.78 3.27 0.21
N MET A 247 -37.33 2.42 -0.67
CA MET A 247 -38.53 2.71 -1.44
C MET A 247 -39.75 2.18 -0.74
N PHE A 248 -40.84 2.95 -0.72
CA PHE A 248 -42.16 2.41 -0.43
C PHE A 248 -42.66 1.54 -1.59
N GLN A 249 -43.62 0.66 -1.32
CA GLN A 249 -44.18 -0.23 -2.34
C GLN A 249 -44.82 0.58 -3.48
N GLU A 250 -45.52 1.66 -3.13
CA GLU A 250 -46.14 2.58 -4.08
C GLU A 250 -45.11 3.30 -4.95
N GLU A 251 -43.93 3.63 -4.40
CA GLU A 251 -42.84 4.19 -5.21
C GLU A 251 -42.33 3.18 -6.22
N GLN A 252 -42.16 1.91 -5.82
CA GLN A 252 -41.75 0.86 -6.75
C GLN A 252 -42.78 0.66 -7.86
N MET A 253 -44.08 0.67 -7.53
CA MET A 253 -45.16 0.54 -8.52
C MET A 253 -45.24 1.73 -9.48
N VAL A 254 -45.10 2.95 -8.98
CA VAL A 254 -45.07 4.14 -9.84
C VAL A 254 -43.83 4.14 -10.72
N PHE A 255 -42.65 3.79 -10.19
CA PHE A 255 -41.44 3.68 -11.00
C PHE A 255 -41.58 2.59 -12.08
N PHE A 256 -42.15 1.44 -11.73
CA PHE A 256 -42.49 0.39 -12.68
C PHE A 256 -43.39 0.92 -13.81
N TRP A 257 -44.44 1.66 -13.48
CA TRP A 257 -45.32 2.25 -14.49
C TRP A 257 -44.61 3.28 -15.39
N ILE A 258 -43.98 4.29 -14.80
CA ILE A 258 -43.40 5.41 -15.56
C ILE A 258 -42.13 5.02 -16.31
N ALA A 259 -41.37 4.01 -15.84
CA ALA A 259 -40.20 3.52 -16.57
C ALA A 259 -40.57 2.82 -17.88
N ALA A 260 -41.81 2.38 -18.07
CA ALA A 260 -42.28 1.94 -19.40
C ALA A 260 -42.57 3.13 -20.35
N ILE A 261 -42.82 4.31 -19.79
CA ILE A 261 -43.22 5.55 -20.49
C ILE A 261 -42.02 6.47 -20.76
N PHE A 262 -40.96 6.39 -19.97
CA PHE A 262 -39.77 7.22 -20.13
C PHE A 262 -38.52 6.35 -20.31
N ASP A 263 -37.96 6.31 -21.52
CA ASP A 263 -36.86 5.40 -21.86
C ASP A 263 -35.64 5.57 -20.96
N GLN A 264 -35.30 6.80 -20.60
CA GLN A 264 -34.16 7.08 -19.73
C GLN A 264 -34.33 6.47 -18.33
N LEU A 265 -35.57 6.42 -17.82
CA LEU A 265 -35.92 5.74 -16.57
C LEU A 265 -35.90 4.21 -16.73
N ASN A 266 -36.26 3.68 -17.90
CA ASN A 266 -36.12 2.25 -18.19
C ASN A 266 -34.65 1.82 -18.22
N ILE A 267 -33.83 2.57 -18.94
CA ILE A 267 -32.41 2.29 -19.14
C ILE A 267 -31.68 2.30 -17.80
N SER A 268 -32.04 3.23 -16.91
CA SER A 268 -31.42 3.34 -15.59
C SER A 268 -31.74 2.16 -14.65
N LEU A 269 -32.77 1.36 -14.93
CA LEU A 269 -33.10 0.15 -14.16
C LEU A 269 -32.22 -1.06 -14.52
N LYS A 270 -31.35 -0.96 -15.52
CA LYS A 270 -30.49 -2.05 -15.94
C LYS A 270 -29.68 -2.60 -14.76
N ASP A 271 -29.85 -3.90 -14.51
CA ASP A 271 -29.16 -4.65 -13.45
C ASP A 271 -29.38 -4.08 -12.04
N SER A 272 -30.45 -3.31 -11.84
CA SER A 272 -30.79 -2.69 -10.57
C SER A 272 -31.34 -3.69 -9.56
N GLU A 273 -32.05 -4.72 -10.04
CA GLU A 273 -32.91 -5.59 -9.25
C GLU A 273 -33.87 -4.81 -8.33
N LEU A 274 -34.24 -3.58 -8.69
CA LEU A 274 -34.92 -2.63 -7.80
C LEU A 274 -36.28 -3.13 -7.29
N PHE A 275 -37.01 -3.87 -8.13
CA PHE A 275 -38.36 -4.30 -7.79
C PHE A 275 -38.35 -5.58 -6.94
N ASN A 276 -38.84 -5.48 -5.71
CA ASN A 276 -38.93 -6.60 -4.78
C ASN A 276 -40.20 -6.62 -3.91
N GLN A 277 -40.98 -5.53 -3.86
CA GLN A 277 -42.10 -5.41 -2.93
C GLN A 277 -43.47 -5.80 -3.51
N PHE A 278 -43.56 -6.14 -4.80
CA PHE A 278 -44.83 -6.53 -5.42
C PHE A 278 -44.65 -7.70 -6.38
N HIS A 279 -45.62 -8.62 -6.32
CA HIS A 279 -45.71 -9.78 -7.20
C HIS A 279 -47.17 -10.24 -7.23
N ARG A 280 -47.97 -9.67 -8.13
CA ARG A 280 -49.34 -10.12 -8.37
C ARG A 280 -49.48 -10.49 -9.85
N PRO A 281 -50.23 -11.55 -10.19
CA PRO A 281 -50.40 -12.01 -11.58
C PRO A 281 -50.77 -10.91 -12.58
N ARG A 282 -51.56 -9.92 -12.15
CA ARG A 282 -51.98 -8.79 -12.98
C ARG A 282 -50.83 -7.88 -13.46
N PHE A 283 -49.68 -7.89 -12.78
CA PHE A 283 -48.51 -7.14 -13.26
C PHE A 283 -47.72 -7.90 -14.31
N HIS A 284 -47.94 -9.21 -14.46
CA HIS A 284 -47.06 -10.09 -15.23
C HIS A 284 -47.03 -9.69 -16.71
N LYS A 285 -48.19 -9.55 -17.36
CA LYS A 285 -48.26 -9.17 -18.78
C LYS A 285 -47.57 -7.83 -19.07
N TYR A 286 -47.84 -6.83 -18.22
CA TYR A 286 -47.23 -5.51 -18.33
C TYR A 286 -45.71 -5.57 -18.10
N GLY A 287 -45.28 -6.28 -17.06
CA GLY A 287 -43.88 -6.46 -16.70
C GLY A 287 -43.08 -7.14 -17.79
N LEU A 288 -43.60 -8.24 -18.33
CA LEU A 288 -42.99 -9.00 -19.42
C LEU A 288 -42.91 -8.23 -20.74
N LYS A 289 -43.72 -7.18 -20.91
CA LYS A 289 -43.73 -6.35 -22.13
C LYS A 289 -42.72 -5.20 -22.04
N PHE A 290 -42.66 -4.52 -20.90
CA PHE A 290 -41.94 -3.23 -20.78
C PHE A 290 -40.70 -3.26 -19.89
N HIS A 291 -40.42 -4.37 -19.20
CA HIS A 291 -39.28 -4.50 -18.30
C HIS A 291 -38.42 -5.71 -18.63
N LYS A 292 -37.23 -5.75 -18.03
CA LYS A 292 -36.26 -6.84 -18.18
C LYS A 292 -36.14 -7.60 -16.87
N LYS A 293 -35.76 -8.87 -16.97
CA LYS A 293 -35.46 -9.75 -15.82
C LYS A 293 -34.56 -9.07 -14.78
N SER A 294 -33.53 -8.34 -15.23
CA SER A 294 -32.55 -7.69 -14.32
C SER A 294 -33.09 -6.49 -13.53
N HIS A 295 -34.35 -6.08 -13.77
CA HIS A 295 -35.03 -5.07 -12.97
C HIS A 295 -35.61 -5.65 -11.67
N PHE A 296 -35.73 -6.98 -11.54
CA PHE A 296 -36.44 -7.64 -10.44
C PHE A 296 -35.50 -8.46 -9.57
N LYS A 297 -35.60 -8.31 -8.25
CA LYS A 297 -34.88 -9.15 -7.29
C LYS A 297 -35.55 -10.51 -7.08
N SER A 298 -36.88 -10.49 -6.99
CA SER A 298 -37.68 -11.65 -6.60
C SER A 298 -37.43 -12.84 -7.52
N LYS A 299 -37.26 -14.02 -6.93
CA LYS A 299 -37.11 -15.27 -7.68
C LYS A 299 -38.34 -15.51 -8.57
N THR A 300 -39.55 -15.26 -8.06
CA THR A 300 -40.79 -15.51 -8.81
C THR A 300 -40.89 -14.66 -10.08
N TRP A 301 -40.42 -13.40 -10.03
CA TRP A 301 -40.31 -12.58 -11.24
C TRP A 301 -39.26 -13.15 -12.20
N LYS A 302 -38.11 -13.58 -11.69
CA LYS A 302 -37.03 -14.16 -12.53
C LYS A 302 -37.50 -15.43 -13.24
N ASP A 303 -38.18 -16.32 -12.52
CA ASP A 303 -38.74 -17.56 -13.05
C ASP A 303 -39.76 -17.24 -14.17
N LEU A 304 -40.64 -16.24 -13.97
CA LEU A 304 -41.61 -15.80 -14.98
C LEU A 304 -40.95 -15.31 -16.29
N PHE A 305 -39.81 -14.60 -16.20
CA PHE A 305 -39.07 -14.19 -17.40
C PHE A 305 -38.37 -15.38 -18.09
N ASP A 306 -37.92 -16.38 -17.31
CA ASP A 306 -37.29 -17.58 -17.84
C ASP A 306 -38.29 -18.48 -18.56
N GLU A 307 -39.52 -18.61 -18.02
CA GLU A 307 -40.63 -19.33 -18.66
C GLU A 307 -40.97 -18.72 -20.03
N LYS A 308 -41.11 -17.39 -20.10
CA LYS A 308 -41.40 -16.71 -21.38
C LYS A 308 -40.29 -16.90 -22.41
N GLN A 309 -39.02 -16.88 -22.00
CA GLN A 309 -37.90 -17.11 -22.92
C GLN A 309 -37.84 -18.55 -23.46
N ALA A 310 -38.43 -19.51 -22.74
CA ALA A 310 -38.52 -20.90 -23.22
C ALA A 310 -39.69 -21.10 -24.22
N GLU A 311 -40.65 -20.18 -24.27
CA GLU A 311 -41.82 -20.22 -25.17
C GLU A 311 -41.57 -19.51 -26.52
N GLU A 312 -40.55 -18.65 -26.62
CA GLU A 312 -40.16 -17.90 -27.83
C GLU A 312 -39.10 -18.61 -28.69
#